data_AF-A0A821D2L6-F1
#
_entry.id   AF-A0A821D2L6-F1
#
_cell.length_a   1.000
_cell.length_b   1.000
_cell.length_c   1.000
_cell.angle_alpha   90.00
_cell.angle_beta   90.00
_cell.angle_gamma   90.00
#
_symmetry.space_group_name_H-M   'P 1'
#
loop_
_entity.id
_entity.type
_entity.pdbx_description
1 polymer ?
#
loop_
_entity_poly.entity_id
_entity_poly.type
_entity_poly.pdbx_seq_one_letter_code
_entity_poly.pdbx_strand_id
1 'polypeptide(L)'
;LTDIILRTIDESEERCSNDIKKMLEIEERVFTLNQYYMDTVNKIKSKSQEYNTNVKSYGTTRTSSIYTINDFEIDVSGLSNEHQAALDIQIAISAYCRVVEKRIVDQVSQLCYYWFITQCVLILDSKLNSAFTSANLFEWMREPFDQQQKREKLKKSINAMEKALFMGQNA
;
A
#
# COMPACT_ATOMS: atom_id res chain seq x y z
N LEU A 1 15.84 21.84 7.16
CA LEU A 1 15.47 20.41 7.39
C LEU A 1 14.20 20.06 6.62
N THR A 2 13.13 20.84 6.82
CA THR A 2 11.81 20.62 6.23
C THR A 2 11.85 20.50 4.70
N ASP A 3 12.59 21.36 4.01
CA ASP A 3 12.72 21.29 2.55
C ASP A 3 13.40 20.00 2.06
N ILE A 4 14.36 19.47 2.81
CA ILE A 4 15.04 18.20 2.47
C ILE A 4 14.05 17.05 2.62
N ILE A 5 13.24 17.08 3.68
CA ILE A 5 12.20 16.08 3.95
C ILE A 5 11.15 16.12 2.84
N LEU A 6 10.58 17.29 2.56
CA LEU A 6 9.51 17.45 1.57
C LEU A 6 9.99 17.03 0.17
N ARG A 7 11.16 17.52 -0.29
CA ARG A 7 11.69 17.12 -1.60
C ARG A 7 11.96 15.62 -1.71
N THR A 8 12.38 14.97 -0.63
CA THR A 8 12.66 13.52 -0.65
C THR A 8 11.37 12.71 -0.72
N ILE A 9 10.30 13.19 -0.08
CA ILE A 9 8.97 12.60 -0.20
C ILE A 9 8.45 12.77 -1.62
N ASP A 10 8.53 13.96 -2.19
CA ASP A 10 8.09 14.25 -3.58
C ASP A 10 8.84 13.37 -4.60
N GLU A 11 10.17 13.25 -4.48
CA GLU A 11 10.99 12.39 -5.34
C GLU A 11 10.58 10.91 -5.23
N SER A 12 10.21 10.46 -4.03
CA SER A 12 9.82 9.07 -3.79
C SER A 12 8.40 8.79 -4.29
N GLU A 13 7.50 9.76 -4.20
CA GLU A 13 6.17 9.69 -4.80
C GLU A 13 6.27 9.57 -6.33
N GLU A 14 7.08 10.42 -6.97
CA GLU A 14 7.26 10.40 -8.42
C GLU A 14 7.79 9.03 -8.90
N ARG A 15 8.78 8.47 -8.19
CA ARG A 15 9.33 7.15 -8.51
C ARG A 15 8.32 6.04 -8.31
N CYS A 16 7.58 6.05 -7.20
CA CYS A 16 6.52 5.09 -6.93
C CYS A 16 5.44 5.14 -8.03
N SER A 17 5.00 6.34 -8.41
CA SER A 17 4.03 6.54 -9.49
C SER A 17 4.52 5.97 -10.82
N ASN A 18 5.79 6.20 -11.16
CA ASN A 18 6.37 5.68 -12.40
C ASN A 18 6.48 4.15 -12.43
N ASP A 19 6.79 3.52 -11.30
CA ASP A 19 6.84 2.06 -11.22
C ASP A 19 5.44 1.43 -11.25
N ILE A 20 4.44 2.07 -10.63
CA ILE A 20 3.03 1.66 -10.76
C ILE A 20 2.59 1.74 -12.23
N LYS A 21 2.93 2.81 -12.96
CA LYS A 21 2.60 2.93 -14.39
C LYS A 21 3.20 1.79 -15.22
N LYS A 22 4.48 1.48 -15.04
CA LYS A 22 5.14 0.35 -15.72
C LYS A 22 4.47 -0.99 -15.39
N MET A 23 4.07 -1.18 -14.14
CA MET A 23 3.34 -2.38 -13.73
C MET A 23 2.00 -2.50 -14.48
N LEU A 24 1.26 -1.40 -14.62
CA LEU A 24 0.01 -1.37 -15.38
C LEU A 24 0.24 -1.65 -16.88
N GLU A 25 1.30 -1.10 -17.48
CA GLU A 25 1.70 -1.39 -18.88
C GLU A 25 2.00 -2.87 -19.10
N ILE A 26 2.55 -3.58 -18.11
CA ILE A 26 2.79 -5.02 -18.19
C ILE A 26 1.46 -5.79 -18.21
N GLU A 27 0.48 -5.35 -17.41
CA GLU A 27 -0.84 -5.99 -17.33
C GLU A 27 -1.71 -5.78 -18.58
N GLU A 28 -1.37 -4.81 -19.45
CA GLU A 28 -1.99 -4.68 -20.77
C GLU A 28 -1.75 -5.92 -21.66
N ARG A 29 -0.67 -6.68 -21.40
CA ARG A 29 -0.37 -7.93 -22.10
C ARG A 29 -1.02 -9.09 -21.38
N VAL A 30 -2.13 -9.58 -21.93
CA VAL A 30 -2.91 -10.67 -21.35
C VAL A 30 -2.11 -11.97 -21.34
N PHE A 31 -1.50 -12.30 -20.20
CA PHE A 31 -0.74 -13.53 -20.01
C PHE A 31 -0.70 -13.92 -18.53
N THR A 32 -0.89 -15.20 -18.24
CA THR A 32 -0.77 -15.72 -16.87
C THR A 32 -0.18 -17.12 -16.84
N LEU A 33 0.83 -17.30 -15.99
CA LEU A 33 1.32 -18.61 -15.54
C LEU A 33 0.90 -18.90 -14.09
N ASN A 34 -0.07 -18.15 -13.57
CA ASN A 34 -0.51 -18.31 -12.20
C ASN A 34 -1.22 -19.66 -12.03
N GLN A 35 -0.67 -20.51 -11.17
CA GLN A 35 -1.25 -21.83 -10.85
C GLN A 35 -2.72 -21.75 -10.40
N TYR A 36 -3.13 -20.64 -9.78
CA TYR A 36 -4.50 -20.43 -9.30
C TYR A 36 -5.50 -20.01 -10.39
N TYR A 37 -5.04 -19.78 -11.62
CA TYR A 37 -5.92 -19.40 -12.72
C TYR A 37 -6.96 -20.49 -13.01
N MET A 38 -6.53 -21.74 -13.20
CA MET A 38 -7.43 -22.86 -13.48
C MET A 38 -8.34 -23.16 -12.28
N ASP A 39 -7.86 -22.99 -11.05
CA ASP A 39 -8.69 -23.10 -9.84
C ASP A 39 -9.81 -22.05 -9.83
N THR A 40 -9.50 -20.83 -10.25
CA THR A 40 -10.47 -19.73 -10.35
C THR A 40 -11.51 -20.00 -11.45
N VAL A 41 -11.06 -20.48 -12.62
CA VAL A 41 -11.94 -20.93 -13.70
C VAL A 41 -12.90 -22.02 -13.20
N ASN A 42 -12.36 -23.06 -12.56
CA ASN A 42 -13.16 -24.17 -12.03
C ASN A 42 -14.18 -23.68 -10.98
N LYS A 43 -13.77 -22.78 -10.08
CA LYS A 43 -14.65 -22.20 -9.07
C LYS A 43 -15.81 -21.40 -9.70
N ILE A 44 -15.56 -20.65 -10.77
CA ILE A 44 -16.60 -19.92 -11.50
C ILE A 44 -17.52 -20.90 -12.24
N LYS A 45 -16.96 -21.92 -12.90
CA LYS A 45 -17.74 -22.99 -13.57
C LYS A 45 -18.65 -23.74 -12.61
N SER A 46 -18.15 -24.14 -11.45
CA SER A 46 -18.96 -24.85 -10.44
C SER A 46 -20.13 -24.00 -9.94
N LYS A 47 -19.90 -22.71 -9.68
CA LYS A 47 -20.98 -21.77 -9.29
C LYS A 47 -22.01 -21.57 -10.40
N SER A 48 -21.57 -21.51 -11.65
CA SER A 48 -22.46 -21.43 -12.82
C SER A 48 -23.33 -22.69 -12.97
N GLN A 49 -22.74 -23.87 -12.77
CA GLN A 49 -23.45 -25.15 -12.81
C GLN A 49 -24.46 -25.27 -11.67
N GLU A 50 -24.09 -24.91 -10.45
CA GLU A 50 -24.97 -24.91 -9.28
C GLU A 50 -26.23 -24.05 -9.52
N TYR A 51 -26.05 -22.87 -10.10
CA TYR A 51 -27.15 -21.98 -10.48
C TYR A 51 -28.09 -22.65 -11.49
N ASN A 52 -27.55 -23.27 -12.54
CA ASN A 52 -28.34 -23.98 -13.54
C ASN A 52 -29.10 -25.20 -12.97
N THR A 53 -28.52 -25.93 -12.01
CA THR A 53 -29.20 -27.06 -11.34
C THR A 53 -30.29 -26.61 -10.39
N ASN A 54 -30.09 -25.52 -9.64
CA ASN A 54 -31.08 -25.00 -8.71
C ASN A 54 -32.33 -24.48 -9.44
N VAL A 55 -32.16 -23.82 -10.59
CA VAL A 55 -33.30 -23.34 -11.41
C VAL A 55 -34.16 -24.50 -11.95
N LYS A 56 -33.54 -25.63 -12.33
CA LYS A 56 -34.27 -26.81 -12.82
C LYS A 56 -35.08 -27.52 -11.72
N SER A 57 -34.64 -27.42 -10.46
CA SER A 57 -35.26 -28.13 -9.33
C SER A 57 -36.54 -27.46 -8.81
N TYR A 58 -36.65 -26.13 -8.93
CA TYR A 58 -37.75 -25.35 -8.33
C TYR A 58 -38.86 -24.94 -9.31
N GLY A 59 -38.78 -25.30 -10.60
CA GLY A 59 -39.82 -24.99 -11.59
C GLY A 59 -40.06 -23.49 -11.82
N THR A 60 -39.13 -22.64 -11.36
CA THR A 60 -39.29 -21.19 -11.37
C THR A 60 -39.08 -20.64 -12.78
N THR A 61 -40.07 -19.92 -13.29
CA THR A 61 -40.00 -19.22 -14.58
C THR A 61 -38.93 -18.13 -14.51
N ARG A 62 -37.94 -18.16 -15.41
CA ARG A 62 -36.80 -17.21 -15.45
C ARG A 62 -37.30 -15.76 -15.53
N THR A 63 -36.83 -14.89 -14.63
CA THR A 63 -36.96 -13.42 -14.75
C THR A 63 -35.77 -12.76 -15.45
N SER A 64 -34.58 -13.38 -15.43
CA SER A 64 -33.41 -12.99 -16.24
C SER A 64 -32.48 -14.18 -16.46
N SER A 65 -31.74 -14.16 -17.57
CA SER A 65 -30.71 -15.15 -17.89
C SER A 65 -29.29 -14.72 -17.51
N ILE A 66 -29.17 -13.48 -17.06
CA ILE A 66 -27.93 -12.84 -16.63
C ILE A 66 -27.85 -12.98 -15.11
N TYR A 67 -26.74 -13.53 -14.62
CA TYR A 67 -26.44 -13.58 -13.19
C TYR A 67 -25.11 -12.91 -12.89
N THR A 68 -24.97 -12.37 -11.68
CA THR A 68 -23.74 -11.71 -11.24
C THR A 68 -22.90 -12.68 -10.39
N ILE A 69 -21.74 -13.12 -10.88
CA ILE A 69 -20.75 -13.86 -10.08
C ILE A 69 -19.62 -12.89 -9.70
N ASN A 70 -19.68 -12.39 -8.46
CA ASN A 70 -18.69 -11.43 -7.90
C ASN A 70 -18.50 -10.23 -8.84
N ASP A 71 -19.59 -9.50 -9.05
CA ASP A 71 -19.68 -8.27 -9.85
C ASP A 71 -19.53 -8.42 -11.38
N PHE A 72 -19.34 -9.64 -11.89
CA PHE A 72 -19.41 -9.93 -13.33
C PHE A 72 -20.76 -10.54 -13.73
N GLU A 73 -21.43 -9.92 -14.69
CA GLU A 73 -22.64 -10.43 -15.33
C GLU A 73 -22.29 -11.53 -16.34
N ILE A 74 -22.82 -12.73 -16.13
CA ILE A 74 -22.64 -13.89 -17.00
C ILE A 74 -24.02 -14.32 -17.50
N ASP A 75 -24.16 -14.45 -18.81
CA ASP A 75 -25.40 -14.92 -19.45
C ASP A 75 -25.38 -16.43 -19.61
N VAL A 76 -26.39 -17.11 -19.09
CA VAL A 76 -26.64 -18.56 -19.23
C VAL A 76 -27.94 -18.84 -19.98
N SER A 77 -28.40 -17.90 -20.80
CA SER A 77 -29.64 -18.02 -21.56
C SER A 77 -29.66 -19.21 -22.52
N GLY A 78 -28.51 -19.60 -23.09
CA GLY A 78 -28.42 -20.46 -24.27
C GLY A 78 -27.89 -21.88 -24.03
N LEU A 79 -28.36 -22.80 -24.87
CA LEU A 79 -27.92 -24.21 -24.91
C LEU A 79 -27.13 -24.54 -26.19
N SER A 80 -26.87 -23.55 -27.05
CA SER A 80 -26.12 -23.76 -28.29
C SER A 80 -24.62 -23.91 -28.02
N ASN A 81 -23.91 -24.57 -28.94
CA ASN A 81 -22.47 -24.74 -28.84
C ASN A 81 -21.73 -23.38 -28.85
N GLU A 82 -22.23 -22.44 -29.64
CA GLU A 82 -21.71 -21.07 -29.73
C GLU A 82 -21.91 -20.31 -28.42
N HIS A 83 -23.06 -20.51 -27.76
CA HIS A 83 -23.32 -19.91 -26.45
C HIS A 83 -22.41 -20.50 -25.37
N GLN A 84 -22.17 -21.81 -25.39
CA GLN A 84 -21.22 -22.44 -24.47
C GLN A 84 -19.79 -21.95 -24.69
N ALA A 85 -19.37 -21.78 -25.96
CA ALA A 85 -18.07 -21.20 -26.28
C ALA A 85 -17.95 -19.73 -25.80
N ALA A 86 -19.02 -18.94 -25.94
CA ALA A 86 -19.07 -17.57 -25.43
C ALA A 86 -18.98 -17.52 -23.89
N LEU A 87 -19.69 -18.43 -23.22
CA LEU A 87 -19.64 -18.57 -21.76
C LEU A 87 -18.25 -18.98 -21.27
N ASP A 88 -17.58 -19.91 -21.95
CA ASP A 88 -16.19 -20.28 -21.64
C ASP A 88 -15.23 -19.09 -21.77
N ILE A 89 -15.40 -18.26 -22.80
CA ILE A 89 -14.61 -17.02 -22.97
C ILE A 89 -14.91 -16.04 -21.82
N GLN A 90 -16.18 -15.83 -21.47
CA GLN A 90 -16.56 -14.94 -20.37
C GLN A 90 -15.96 -15.41 -19.04
N ILE A 91 -15.99 -16.71 -18.76
CA ILE A 91 -15.39 -17.29 -17.56
C ILE A 91 -13.85 -17.12 -17.57
N ALA A 92 -13.19 -17.36 -18.71
CA ALA A 92 -11.75 -17.20 -18.84
C ALA A 92 -11.32 -15.75 -18.57
N ILE A 93 -12.01 -14.77 -19.16
CA ILE A 93 -11.77 -13.35 -18.93
C ILE A 93 -12.00 -13.00 -17.46
N SER A 94 -13.13 -13.44 -16.89
CA SER A 94 -13.47 -13.17 -15.49
C SER A 94 -12.42 -13.76 -14.52
N ALA A 95 -11.96 -14.97 -14.78
CA ALA A 95 -10.90 -15.60 -13.98
C ALA A 95 -9.58 -14.85 -14.10
N TYR A 96 -9.22 -14.40 -15.30
CA TYR A 96 -8.02 -13.62 -15.54
C TYR A 96 -8.06 -12.29 -14.78
N CYS A 97 -9.15 -11.53 -14.91
CA CYS A 97 -9.33 -10.25 -14.22
C CYS A 97 -9.15 -10.37 -12.71
N ARG A 98 -9.61 -11.47 -12.10
CA ARG A 98 -9.46 -11.69 -10.64
C ARG A 98 -8.03 -11.98 -10.22
N VAL A 99 -7.29 -12.73 -11.05
CA VAL A 99 -5.87 -12.97 -10.80
C VAL A 99 -5.08 -11.67 -10.89
N VAL A 100 -5.41 -10.83 -11.88
CA VAL A 100 -4.79 -9.52 -12.08
C VAL A 100 -5.15 -8.57 -10.94
N GLU A 101 -6.43 -8.48 -10.54
CA GLU A 101 -6.88 -7.65 -9.41
C GLU A 101 -6.09 -7.94 -8.14
N LYS A 102 -5.98 -9.22 -7.76
CA LYS A 102 -5.21 -9.63 -6.58
C LYS A 102 -3.74 -9.21 -6.71
N ARG A 103 -3.14 -9.45 -7.88
CA ARG A 103 -1.74 -9.11 -8.14
C ARG A 103 -1.50 -7.61 -8.05
N ILE A 104 -2.37 -6.80 -8.65
CA ILE A 104 -2.29 -5.33 -8.61
C ILE A 104 -2.35 -4.85 -7.15
N VAL A 105 -3.31 -5.34 -6.36
CA VAL A 105 -3.43 -4.94 -4.95
C VAL A 105 -2.17 -5.28 -4.17
N ASP A 106 -1.65 -6.50 -4.31
CA ASP A 106 -0.44 -6.95 -3.61
C ASP A 106 0.79 -6.14 -4.04
N GLN A 107 1.00 -5.96 -5.36
CA GLN A 107 2.17 -5.29 -5.91
C GLN A 107 2.17 -3.78 -5.65
N VAL A 108 1.03 -3.10 -5.82
CA VAL A 108 0.93 -1.65 -5.53
C VAL A 108 1.21 -1.40 -4.06
N SER A 109 0.65 -2.22 -3.17
CA SER A 109 0.92 -2.13 -1.72
C SER A 109 2.41 -2.31 -1.42
N GLN A 110 3.05 -3.29 -2.06
CA GLN A 110 4.48 -3.55 -1.90
C GLN A 110 5.35 -2.41 -2.43
N LEU A 111 5.00 -1.82 -3.58
CA LEU A 111 5.71 -0.68 -4.16
C LEU A 111 5.60 0.56 -3.26
N CYS A 112 4.40 0.86 -2.77
CA CYS A 112 4.18 1.95 -1.83
C CYS A 112 5.01 1.76 -0.55
N TYR A 113 4.98 0.56 0.03
CA TYR A 113 5.79 0.25 1.21
C TYR A 113 7.29 0.40 0.94
N TYR A 114 7.77 -0.12 -0.17
CA TYR A 114 9.18 -0.02 -0.55
C TYR A 114 9.63 1.43 -0.71
N TRP A 115 8.90 2.24 -1.48
CA TRP A 115 9.30 3.63 -1.75
C TRP A 115 9.12 4.54 -0.54
N PHE A 116 7.97 4.52 0.12
CA PHE A 116 7.67 5.48 1.19
C PHE A 116 8.22 5.09 2.57
N ILE A 117 8.41 3.81 2.85
CA ILE A 117 8.92 3.37 4.15
C ILE A 117 10.40 3.02 4.06
N THR A 118 10.79 2.21 3.07
CA THR A 118 12.18 1.71 3.01
C THR A 118 13.11 2.73 2.35
N GLN A 119 12.81 3.15 1.12
CA GLN A 119 13.71 4.03 0.35
C GLN A 119 13.69 5.46 0.88
N CYS A 120 12.51 6.03 1.16
CA CYS A 120 12.38 7.36 1.77
C CYS A 120 13.27 7.49 3.01
N VAL A 121 13.20 6.55 3.94
CA VAL A 121 14.00 6.60 5.18
C VAL A 121 15.49 6.55 4.90
N LEU A 122 15.94 5.65 4.01
CA LEU A 122 17.35 5.53 3.65
C LEU A 122 17.89 6.79 2.94
N ILE A 123 17.12 7.34 2.01
CA ILE A 123 17.49 8.56 1.29
C ILE A 123 17.49 9.74 2.26
N LEU A 124 16.49 9.83 3.13
CA LEU A 124 16.39 10.90 4.12
C LEU A 124 17.57 10.85 5.08
N ASP A 125 17.90 9.68 5.63
CA ASP A 125 19.03 9.52 6.54
C ASP A 125 20.35 9.95 5.87
N SER A 126 20.59 9.51 4.64
CA SER A 126 21.76 9.93 3.85
C SER A 126 21.78 11.45 3.60
N LYS A 127 20.67 12.05 3.17
CA LYS A 127 20.56 13.50 2.91
C LYS A 127 20.67 14.34 4.19
N LEU A 128 20.14 13.87 5.31
CA LEU A 128 20.26 14.55 6.59
C LEU A 128 21.68 14.48 7.12
N ASN A 129 22.30 13.30 7.11
CA ASN A 129 23.68 13.13 7.55
C ASN A 129 24.67 13.95 6.71
N SER A 130 24.42 14.09 5.40
CA SER A 130 25.23 14.97 4.54
C SER A 130 24.95 16.47 4.77
N ALA A 131 23.73 16.85 5.15
CA ALA A 131 23.39 18.23 5.50
C ALA A 131 23.99 18.68 6.84
N PHE A 132 24.20 17.75 7.78
CA PHE A 132 24.90 17.99 9.05
C PHE A 132 26.42 18.08 8.83
N THR A 133 26.85 19.22 8.28
CA THR A 133 28.27 19.56 8.24
C THR A 133 28.72 20.21 9.54
N SER A 134 30.00 20.05 9.89
CA SER A 134 30.60 20.66 11.10
C SER A 134 30.47 22.19 11.14
N ALA A 135 30.38 22.84 9.96
CA ALA A 135 30.18 24.28 9.84
C ALA A 135 28.78 24.73 10.30
N ASN A 136 27.74 23.96 9.99
CA ASN A 136 26.36 24.32 10.32
C ASN A 136 25.91 23.76 11.68
N LEU A 137 26.62 22.75 12.22
CA LEU A 137 26.26 22.10 13.48
C LEU A 137 26.09 23.09 14.64
N PHE A 138 26.95 24.10 14.74
CA PHE A 138 26.86 25.13 15.77
C PHE A 138 25.59 25.97 15.68
N GLU A 139 25.15 26.28 14.46
CA GLU A 139 23.94 27.06 14.23
C GLU A 139 22.69 26.24 14.56
N TRP A 140 22.73 24.94 14.27
CA TRP A 140 21.66 23.99 14.53
C TRP A 140 21.54 23.56 15.99
N MET A 141 22.67 23.43 16.69
CA MET A 141 22.72 23.18 18.13
C MET A 141 22.49 24.43 18.97
N ARG A 142 22.32 25.59 18.33
CA ARG A 142 22.09 26.85 19.04
C ARG A 142 20.75 26.79 19.73
N GLU A 143 20.81 26.71 21.05
CA GLU A 143 19.63 26.72 21.89
C GLU A 143 18.88 28.07 21.75
N PRO A 144 17.54 28.05 21.70
CA PRO A 144 16.74 29.26 21.77
C PRO A 144 17.04 30.06 23.05
N PHE A 145 17.06 31.38 22.95
CA PHE A 145 17.44 32.26 24.06
C PHE A 145 16.61 32.03 25.33
N ASP A 146 15.31 31.78 25.19
CA ASP A 146 14.41 31.53 26.33
C ASP A 146 14.75 30.24 27.07
N GLN A 147 15.11 29.19 26.33
CA GLN A 147 15.55 27.92 26.92
C GLN A 147 16.90 28.09 27.62
N GLN A 148 17.81 28.84 27.01
CA GLN A 148 19.10 29.16 27.61
C GLN A 148 18.95 29.92 28.93
N GLN A 149 18.10 30.94 28.98
CA GLN A 149 17.80 31.66 30.23
C GLN A 149 17.20 30.76 31.30
N LYS A 150 16.25 29.89 30.91
CA LYS A 150 15.61 28.96 31.84
C LYS A 150 16.63 27.97 32.41
N ARG A 151 17.52 27.44 31.58
CA ARG A 151 18.61 26.55 32.01
C ARG A 151 19.54 27.26 32.99
N GLU A 152 19.96 28.49 32.71
CA GLU A 152 20.84 29.25 33.61
C GLU A 152 20.19 29.55 34.97
N LYS A 153 18.89 29.89 35.00
CA LYS A 153 18.13 30.06 36.25
C LYS A 153 18.08 28.77 37.06
N LEU A 154 17.76 27.65 36.41
CA LEU A 154 17.71 26.33 37.06
C LEU A 154 19.09 25.92 37.58
N LYS A 155 20.15 26.12 36.79
CA LYS A 155 21.53 25.83 37.17
C LYS A 155 21.96 26.62 38.41
N LYS A 156 21.60 27.91 38.48
CA LYS A 156 21.85 28.74 39.66
C LYS A 156 21.08 28.23 40.89
N SER A 157 19.82 27.82 40.72
CA SER A 157 19.01 27.27 41.80
C SER A 157 19.57 25.95 42.33
N ILE A 158 20.01 25.05 41.44
CA ILE A 158 20.62 23.77 41.80
C ILE A 158 21.91 24.01 42.57
N ASN A 159 22.81 24.85 42.05
CA ASN A 159 24.07 25.17 42.73
C ASN A 159 23.86 25.80 44.13
N ALA A 160 22.80 26.59 44.31
CA ALA A 160 22.44 27.16 45.60
C ALA A 160 21.96 26.08 46.59
N MET A 161 21.12 25.15 46.11
CA MET A 161 20.66 24.00 46.91
C MET A 161 21.82 23.07 47.30
N GLU A 162 22.72 22.75 46.36
CA GLU A 162 23.90 21.92 46.63
C GLU A 162 24.82 22.54 47.67
N LYS A 163 25.08 23.85 47.59
CA LYS A 163 25.88 24.56 48.61
C LYS A 163 25.21 24.55 49.98
N ALA A 164 23.90 24.78 50.04
CA ALA A 164 23.16 24.75 51.30
C ALA A 164 23.18 23.35 51.92
N LEU A 165 23.06 22.31 51.10
CA LEU A 165 23.09 20.91 51.54
C LEU A 165 24.48 20.51 52.04
N PHE A 166 25.54 20.94 51.35
CA PHE A 166 26.93 20.74 51.79
C PHE A 166 27.23 21.49 53.10
N MET A 167 26.72 22.70 53.28
CA MET A 167 26.86 23.44 54.54
C MET A 167 26.09 22.78 55.69
N GLY A 168 24.90 22.24 55.42
CA GLY A 168 24.08 21.55 56.43
C GLY A 168 24.61 20.16 56.82
N GLN A 169 25.40 19.50 55.98
CA GLN A 169 26.06 18.22 56.30
C GLN A 169 27.37 18.39 57.07
N ASN A 170 27.97 19.59 57.05
CA ASN A 170 29.24 19.90 57.71
C ASN A 170 29.08 20.78 58.96
N ALA A 171 27.84 21.05 59.39
CA ALA A 171 27.49 21.80 60.60
C ALA A 171 27.00 20.83 61.70
#